data_AF-A0A4R5KZQ0-F1
#
_entry.id   AF-A0A4R5KZQ0-F1
#
_cell.length_a   1.000
_cell.length_b   1.000
_cell.length_c   1.000
_cell.angle_alpha   90.00
_cell.angle_beta   90.00
_cell.angle_gamma   90.00
#
_symmetry.space_group_name_H-M   'P 1'
#
loop_
_entity.id
_entity.type
_entity.pdbx_description
1 polymer ?
#
loop_
_entity_poly.entity_id
_entity_poly.type
_entity_poly.pdbx_seq_one_letter_code
_entity_poly.pdbx_strand_id
1 'polypeptide(L)'
;MWALLGFMSFLGSIGCLVGAIIELIRKRGLHKRYFILSGSLFVLFIVAIIGTPKTPATENPSESVFVSSSTPATGGIVKTEAKVSEEDQKKAIQDAVLEFEKSAYALEESIKPVMDRYTEVINNLGNGKYTINDAYEATTNIKKTVKPYNTKFNDLPIPKNLPPEVEKLLTSSRSDLSTAYYVKDKAFDAALKYLDNQKPSDLQKFKEENDSAQRFIISGVRKLLEAKEKVGLEFAPNK
;
A
#
# COMPACT_ATOMS: atom_id res chain seq x y z
N MET A 1 9.68 -34.87 -15.65
CA MET A 1 10.22 -34.47 -16.97
C MET A 1 9.91 -33.01 -17.30
N TRP A 2 8.63 -32.59 -17.27
CA TRP A 2 8.22 -31.19 -17.52
C TRP A 2 8.85 -30.14 -16.62
N ALA A 3 9.00 -30.41 -15.31
CA ALA A 3 9.66 -29.50 -14.38
C ALA A 3 11.16 -29.26 -14.70
N LEU A 4 11.85 -30.29 -15.20
CA LEU A 4 13.28 -30.20 -15.57
C LEU A 4 13.45 -29.42 -16.88
N LEU A 5 12.50 -29.55 -17.81
CA LEU A 5 12.45 -28.76 -19.04
C LEU A 5 12.18 -27.27 -18.75
N GLY A 6 11.29 -26.97 -17.79
CA GLY A 6 11.03 -25.60 -17.33
C GLY A 6 12.24 -24.96 -16.66
N PHE A 7 12.98 -25.73 -15.84
CA PHE A 7 14.19 -25.25 -15.18
C PHE A 7 15.34 -24.94 -16.17
N MET A 8 15.54 -25.78 -17.19
CA MET A 8 16.54 -25.52 -18.24
C MET A 8 16.20 -24.30 -19.09
N SER A 9 14.92 -24.08 -19.39
CA SER A 9 14.44 -22.88 -20.10
C SER A 9 14.67 -21.59 -19.29
N PHE A 10 14.44 -21.65 -17.97
CA PHE A 10 14.69 -20.51 -17.08
C PHE A 10 16.17 -20.12 -17.00
N LEU A 11 17.07 -21.11 -16.87
CA LEU A 11 18.52 -20.87 -16.88
C LEU A 11 19.00 -20.29 -18.22
N GLY A 12 18.47 -20.78 -19.34
CA GLY A 12 18.77 -20.24 -20.67
C GLY A 12 18.33 -18.77 -20.83
N SER A 13 17.17 -18.41 -20.28
CA SER A 13 16.66 -17.02 -20.29
C SER A 13 17.57 -16.08 -19.49
N ILE A 14 18.02 -16.50 -18.30
CA ILE A 14 18.96 -15.73 -17.47
C ILE A 14 20.29 -15.52 -18.22
N GLY A 15 20.82 -16.57 -18.84
CA GLY A 15 22.05 -16.47 -19.64
C GLY A 15 21.93 -15.46 -20.79
N CYS A 16 20.81 -15.46 -21.51
CA CYS A 16 20.54 -14.50 -22.58
C CYS A 16 20.41 -13.06 -22.05
N LEU A 17 19.78 -12.88 -20.89
CA LEU A 17 19.59 -11.57 -20.27
C LEU A 17 20.92 -10.95 -19.82
N VAL A 18 21.80 -11.75 -19.20
CA VAL A 18 23.16 -11.32 -18.83
C VAL A 18 23.99 -10.98 -20.08
N GLY A 19 23.90 -11.78 -21.13
CA GLY A 19 24.56 -11.48 -22.42
C GLY A 19 24.09 -10.16 -23.03
N ALA A 20 22.78 -9.90 -23.00
CA ALA A 20 22.20 -8.65 -23.49
C ALA A 20 22.70 -7.43 -22.68
N ILE A 21 22.84 -7.53 -21.36
CA ILE A 21 23.39 -6.46 -20.51
C ILE A 21 24.86 -6.18 -20.85
N ILE A 22 25.68 -7.23 -21.03
CA ILE A 22 27.11 -7.08 -21.38
C ILE A 22 27.27 -6.41 -22.75
N GLU A 23 26.43 -6.76 -23.73
CA GLU A 23 26.45 -6.12 -25.05
C GLU A 23 25.94 -4.67 -25.04
N LEU A 24 24.98 -4.35 -24.17
CA LEU A 24 24.47 -2.99 -23.99
C LEU A 24 25.57 -2.05 -23.50
N ILE A 25 26.48 -2.55 -22.65
CA ILE A 25 27.68 -1.85 -22.19
C ILE A 25 28.72 -1.71 -23.33
N ARG A 26 28.83 -2.71 -24.21
CA ARG A 26 29.82 -2.72 -25.31
C ARG A 26 29.44 -1.87 -26.54
N LYS A 27 28.29 -1.18 -26.55
CA LYS A 27 27.80 -0.29 -27.64
C LYS A 27 27.88 -0.88 -29.06
N ARG A 28 27.89 -2.22 -29.20
CA ARG A 28 27.73 -2.88 -30.50
C ARG A 28 26.22 -3.00 -30.75
N GLY A 29 25.73 -2.54 -31.90
CA GLY A 29 24.30 -2.46 -32.22
C GLY A 29 23.53 -3.79 -32.31
N LEU A 30 24.03 -4.88 -31.72
CA LEU A 30 23.40 -6.20 -31.69
C LEU A 30 22.34 -6.38 -30.59
N HIS A 31 22.27 -5.50 -29.60
CA HIS A 31 21.33 -5.59 -28.46
C HIS A 31 19.86 -5.78 -28.87
N LYS A 32 19.43 -5.23 -30.01
CA LYS A 32 18.05 -5.40 -30.53
C LYS A 32 17.73 -6.86 -30.86
N ARG A 33 18.70 -7.66 -31.35
CA ARG A 33 18.48 -9.06 -31.72
C ARG A 33 18.35 -9.96 -30.47
N TYR A 34 19.20 -9.73 -29.46
CA TYR A 34 19.13 -10.49 -28.20
C TYR A 34 17.90 -10.16 -27.37
N PHE A 35 17.44 -8.91 -27.40
CA PHE A 35 16.21 -8.52 -26.70
C PHE A 35 14.97 -9.20 -27.29
N ILE A 36 14.86 -9.26 -28.63
CA ILE A 36 13.77 -9.96 -29.32
C ILE A 36 13.83 -11.47 -29.04
N LEU A 37 15.02 -12.08 -29.05
CA LEU A 37 15.20 -13.50 -28.75
C LEU A 37 14.81 -13.84 -27.30
N SER A 38 15.21 -13.00 -26.34
CA SER A 38 14.86 -13.16 -24.92
C SER A 38 13.34 -13.04 -24.69
N GLY A 39 12.69 -12.05 -25.34
CA GLY A 39 11.23 -11.92 -25.30
C GLY A 39 10.51 -13.16 -25.85
N SER A 40 10.98 -13.72 -26.97
CA SER A 40 10.40 -14.94 -27.56
C SER A 40 10.51 -16.15 -26.63
N LEU A 41 11.65 -16.34 -25.96
CA LEU A 41 11.86 -17.44 -25.01
C LEU A 41 10.97 -17.29 -23.77
N PHE A 42 10.75 -16.06 -23.30
CA PHE A 42 9.89 -15.79 -22.15
C PHE A 42 8.41 -16.11 -22.44
N VAL A 43 7.92 -15.80 -23.65
CA VAL A 43 6.56 -16.17 -24.07
C VAL A 43 6.37 -17.69 -24.09
N LEU A 44 7.35 -18.45 -24.61
CA LEU A 44 7.32 -19.92 -24.58
C LEU A 44 7.28 -20.48 -23.15
N PHE A 45 7.97 -19.83 -22.21
CA PHE A 45 7.95 -20.22 -20.80
C PHE A 45 6.55 -20.04 -20.18
N ILE A 46 5.84 -18.93 -20.46
CA ILE A 46 4.48 -18.70 -19.97
C ILE A 46 3.51 -19.75 -20.54
N VAL A 47 3.60 -20.05 -21.84
CA VAL A 47 2.77 -21.10 -22.47
C VAL A 47 3.00 -22.46 -21.81
N ALA A 48 4.25 -22.79 -21.45
CA ALA A 48 4.58 -24.03 -20.76
C ALA A 48 4.00 -24.12 -19.34
N ILE A 49 3.87 -22.99 -18.62
CA ILE A 49 3.24 -22.96 -17.29
C ILE A 49 1.73 -23.22 -17.39
N ILE A 50 1.06 -22.58 -18.34
CA ILE A 50 -0.40 -22.71 -18.55
C ILE A 50 -0.77 -24.14 -18.97
N GLY A 51 0.11 -24.83 -19.70
CA GLY A 51 -0.13 -26.20 -20.18
C GLY A 51 0.01 -27.31 -19.13
N THR A 52 0.35 -27.00 -17.87
CA THR A 52 0.48 -28.03 -16.84
C THR A 52 -0.91 -28.43 -16.29
N PRO A 53 -1.30 -29.72 -16.33
CA PRO A 53 -2.59 -30.15 -15.81
C PRO A 53 -2.66 -29.89 -14.30
N LYS A 54 -3.64 -29.06 -13.89
CA LYS A 54 -3.93 -28.76 -12.49
C LYS A 54 -4.21 -30.05 -11.73
N THR A 55 -3.31 -30.44 -10.83
CA THR A 55 -3.59 -31.41 -9.78
C THR A 55 -4.60 -30.77 -8.81
N PRO A 56 -5.78 -31.37 -8.57
CA PRO A 56 -6.76 -30.80 -7.65
C PRO A 56 -6.22 -30.85 -6.21
N ALA A 57 -6.23 -29.69 -5.54
CA ALA A 57 -5.91 -29.57 -4.13
C ALA A 57 -7.14 -29.94 -3.28
N THR A 58 -6.93 -30.84 -2.33
CA THR A 58 -7.90 -31.28 -1.32
C THR A 58 -8.26 -30.14 -0.37
N GLU A 59 -9.54 -29.73 -0.37
CA GLU A 59 -10.15 -28.86 0.63
C GLU A 59 -10.58 -29.69 1.86
N ASN A 60 -10.27 -29.19 3.06
CA ASN A 60 -10.85 -29.66 4.32
C ASN A 60 -11.73 -28.55 4.91
N PRO A 61 -12.98 -28.82 5.30
CA PRO A 61 -13.84 -27.87 6.01
C PRO A 61 -13.75 -28.05 7.53
N SER A 62 -13.87 -26.95 8.28
CA SER A 62 -14.25 -27.00 9.71
C SER A 62 -15.26 -25.91 10.04
N GLU A 63 -16.45 -26.41 10.37
CA GLU A 63 -17.49 -25.93 11.30
C GLU A 63 -16.92 -25.18 12.52
N SER A 64 -17.59 -24.39 13.35
CA SER A 64 -18.97 -23.97 13.70
C SER A 64 -18.79 -22.75 14.66
N VAL A 65 -19.72 -21.92 15.13
CA VAL A 65 -20.95 -22.15 15.91
C VAL A 65 -21.68 -20.81 16.01
N PHE A 66 -23.01 -20.89 15.92
CA PHE A 66 -24.02 -19.88 16.19
C PHE A 66 -24.38 -19.82 17.69
N VAL A 67 -24.51 -18.63 18.29
CA VAL A 67 -25.33 -18.44 19.50
C VAL A 67 -26.07 -17.09 19.43
N SER A 68 -27.39 -17.19 19.29
CA SER A 68 -28.38 -16.14 19.56
C SER A 68 -28.65 -16.01 21.06
N SER A 69 -28.90 -14.78 21.52
CA SER A 69 -29.73 -14.52 22.69
C SER A 69 -30.50 -13.19 22.53
N SER A 70 -31.70 -13.18 23.10
CA SER A 70 -32.85 -12.33 22.80
C SER A 70 -33.31 -11.49 24.01
N THR A 71 -33.56 -10.18 23.79
CA THR A 71 -34.66 -9.28 24.28
C THR A 71 -35.03 -9.18 25.80
N PRO A 72 -35.95 -8.27 26.29
CA PRO A 72 -36.30 -6.84 26.03
C PRO A 72 -36.36 -5.95 27.32
N ALA A 73 -36.55 -4.62 27.18
CA ALA A 73 -37.50 -3.72 27.93
C ALA A 73 -37.11 -2.23 27.79
N THR A 74 -37.88 -1.39 27.08
CA THR A 74 -38.97 -0.51 27.58
C THR A 74 -38.49 0.84 28.17
N GLY A 75 -38.86 1.94 27.50
CA GLY A 75 -38.77 3.30 28.05
C GLY A 75 -38.88 4.38 26.97
N GLY A 76 -40.11 4.73 26.60
CA GLY A 76 -40.38 5.76 25.59
C GLY A 76 -40.13 7.19 26.09
N ILE A 77 -39.57 8.03 25.22
CA ILE A 77 -39.75 9.47 25.26
C ILE A 77 -40.10 9.93 23.84
N VAL A 78 -41.30 10.48 23.72
CA VAL A 78 -41.83 11.17 22.54
C VAL A 78 -40.89 12.30 22.15
N LYS A 79 -40.31 12.24 20.96
CA LYS A 79 -39.71 13.41 20.32
C LYS A 79 -40.15 13.44 18.87
N THR A 80 -40.86 14.51 18.54
CA THR A 80 -41.34 14.90 17.21
C THR A 80 -40.24 14.71 16.15
N GLU A 81 -40.28 13.59 15.43
CA GLU A 81 -39.44 13.35 14.27
C GLU A 81 -40.01 14.13 13.09
N ALA A 82 -39.34 15.23 12.75
CA ALA A 82 -39.36 15.73 11.40
C ALA A 82 -38.91 14.58 10.49
N LYS A 83 -39.79 14.14 9.60
CA LYS A 83 -39.58 13.06 8.65
C LYS A 83 -38.48 13.50 7.67
N VAL A 84 -37.21 13.32 8.07
CA VAL A 84 -36.06 13.48 7.19
C VAL A 84 -36.22 12.45 6.09
N SER A 85 -36.24 12.91 4.83
CA SER A 85 -36.36 12.03 3.68
C SER A 85 -35.22 10.99 3.71
N GLU A 86 -35.50 9.74 3.33
CA GLU A 86 -34.47 8.69 3.20
C GLU A 86 -33.32 9.14 2.28
N GLU A 87 -33.62 9.99 1.30
CA GLU A 87 -32.62 10.59 0.41
C GLU A 87 -31.68 11.58 1.14
N ASP A 88 -32.20 12.38 2.07
CA ASP A 88 -31.40 13.31 2.85
C ASP A 88 -30.44 12.57 3.79
N GLN A 89 -30.89 11.45 4.38
CA GLN A 89 -30.05 10.59 5.21
C GLN A 89 -28.93 9.93 4.40
N LYS A 90 -29.26 9.40 3.22
CA LYS A 90 -28.27 8.78 2.32
C LYS A 90 -27.19 9.79 1.91
N LYS A 91 -27.60 11.01 1.55
CA LYS A 91 -26.67 12.08 1.17
C LYS A 91 -25.78 12.50 2.35
N ALA A 92 -26.34 12.63 3.56
CA ALA A 92 -25.57 12.94 4.75
C ALA A 92 -24.49 11.86 5.05
N ILE A 93 -24.82 10.57 4.85
CA ILE A 93 -23.87 9.47 5.00
C ILE A 93 -22.75 9.56 3.96
N GLN A 94 -23.09 9.85 2.70
CA GLN A 94 -22.10 10.02 1.63
C GLN A 94 -21.16 11.19 1.90
N ASP A 95 -21.71 12.35 2.28
CA ASP A 95 -20.94 13.55 2.61
C ASP A 95 -19.99 13.31 3.78
N ALA A 96 -20.44 12.55 4.79
CA ALA A 96 -19.64 12.16 5.94
C ALA A 96 -18.43 11.28 5.56
N VAL A 97 -18.61 10.29 4.66
CA VAL A 97 -17.49 9.47 4.16
C VAL A 97 -16.52 10.32 3.34
N LEU A 98 -17.02 11.25 2.52
CA LEU A 98 -16.19 12.17 1.75
C LEU A 98 -15.40 13.15 2.65
N GLU A 99 -15.97 13.59 3.77
CA GLU A 99 -15.27 14.44 4.74
C GLU A 99 -14.11 13.71 5.41
N PHE A 100 -14.31 12.44 5.79
CA PHE A 100 -13.23 11.58 6.29
C PHE A 100 -12.12 11.41 5.25
N GLU A 101 -12.48 11.12 3.98
CA GLU A 101 -11.54 11.01 2.87
C GLU A 101 -10.72 12.29 2.69
N LYS A 102 -11.39 13.44 2.61
CA LYS A 102 -10.73 14.75 2.48
C LYS A 102 -9.76 15.01 3.63
N SER A 103 -10.14 14.66 4.86
CA SER A 103 -9.30 14.83 6.04
C SER A 103 -8.06 13.94 5.98
N ALA A 104 -8.20 12.68 5.57
CA ALA A 104 -7.09 11.77 5.36
C ALA A 104 -6.13 12.25 4.26
N TYR A 105 -6.66 12.70 3.12
CA TYR A 105 -5.84 13.25 2.03
C TYR A 105 -5.17 14.58 2.41
N ALA A 106 -5.82 15.44 3.18
CA ALA A 106 -5.20 16.68 3.66
C ALA A 106 -3.96 16.39 4.53
N LEU A 107 -4.01 15.33 5.34
CA LEU A 107 -2.83 14.88 6.10
C LEU A 107 -1.71 14.40 5.15
N GLU A 108 -2.03 13.54 4.16
CA GLU A 108 -1.05 13.09 3.16
C GLU A 108 -0.43 14.27 2.37
N GLU A 109 -1.25 15.21 1.90
CA GLU A 109 -0.78 16.34 1.12
C GLU A 109 0.14 17.25 1.93
N SER A 110 -0.13 17.40 3.24
CA SER A 110 0.70 18.22 4.12
C SER A 110 2.12 17.68 4.34
N ILE A 111 2.36 16.38 4.15
CA ILE A 111 3.71 15.79 4.24
C ILE A 111 4.44 15.75 2.90
N LYS A 112 3.69 15.86 1.80
CA LYS A 112 4.19 15.64 0.44
C LYS A 112 5.43 16.46 0.12
N PRO A 113 5.52 17.77 0.44
CA PRO A 113 6.72 18.56 0.14
C PRO A 113 7.98 18.02 0.84
N VAL A 114 7.84 17.55 2.08
CA VAL A 114 8.97 16.99 2.85
C VAL A 114 9.37 15.63 2.31
N MET A 115 8.39 14.81 1.90
CA MET A 115 8.63 13.52 1.26
C MET A 115 9.32 13.69 -0.10
N ASP A 116 8.84 14.61 -0.93
CA ASP A 116 9.42 14.92 -2.25
C ASP A 116 10.87 15.39 -2.09
N ARG A 117 11.14 16.26 -1.11
CA ARG A 117 12.50 16.70 -0.80
C ARG A 117 13.40 15.54 -0.38
N TYR A 118 12.91 14.67 0.51
CA TYR A 118 13.64 13.47 0.93
C TYR A 118 13.96 12.56 -0.27
N THR A 119 12.96 12.25 -1.10
CA THR A 119 13.12 11.41 -2.29
C THR A 119 14.11 12.02 -3.29
N GLU A 120 14.03 13.33 -3.51
CA GLU A 120 14.96 14.04 -4.39
C GLU A 120 16.41 13.90 -3.90
N VAL A 121 16.65 14.09 -2.59
CA VAL A 121 17.98 13.98 -2.00
C VAL A 121 18.53 12.56 -2.12
N ILE A 122 17.77 11.56 -1.69
CA ILE A 122 18.21 10.16 -1.70
C ILE A 122 18.47 9.66 -3.13
N ASN A 123 17.60 9.97 -4.08
CA ASN A 123 17.76 9.53 -5.47
C ASN A 123 18.96 10.17 -6.18
N ASN A 124 19.40 11.34 -5.74
CA ASN A 124 20.52 12.05 -6.34
C ASN A 124 21.81 12.01 -5.50
N LEU A 125 21.81 11.29 -4.38
CA LEU A 125 22.99 11.05 -3.55
C LEU A 125 24.07 10.30 -4.35
N GLY A 126 23.69 9.23 -5.07
CA GLY A 126 24.62 8.44 -5.89
C GLY A 126 25.20 9.18 -7.10
N ASN A 127 24.55 10.28 -7.51
CA ASN A 127 24.99 11.12 -8.64
C ASN A 127 25.90 12.27 -8.19
N GLY A 128 26.17 12.41 -6.89
CA GLY A 128 26.99 13.49 -6.33
C GLY A 128 26.33 14.86 -6.30
N LYS A 129 25.02 14.99 -6.61
CA LYS A 129 24.28 16.27 -6.49
C LYS A 129 24.11 16.69 -5.04
N TYR A 130 23.99 15.71 -4.14
CA TYR A 130 23.83 15.90 -2.70
C TYR A 130 24.89 15.11 -1.95
N THR A 131 25.22 15.59 -0.76
CA THR A 131 26.17 14.97 0.16
C THR A 131 25.47 14.02 1.13
N ILE A 132 26.25 13.22 1.86
CA ILE A 132 25.72 12.39 2.96
C ILE A 132 25.08 13.26 4.05
N ASN A 133 25.61 14.46 4.30
CA ASN A 133 25.03 15.40 5.26
C ASN A 133 23.65 15.88 4.82
N ASP A 134 23.47 16.19 3.53
CA ASP A 134 22.15 16.54 2.98
C ASP A 134 21.15 15.38 3.16
N ALA A 135 21.59 14.14 2.92
CA ALA A 135 20.78 12.95 3.14
C ALA A 135 20.40 12.77 4.62
N TYR A 136 21.34 13.04 5.54
CA TYR A 136 21.10 12.99 6.97
C TYR A 136 20.08 14.03 7.43
N GLU A 137 20.23 15.27 6.97
CA GLU A 137 19.30 16.37 7.27
C GLU A 137 17.90 16.09 6.71
N ALA A 138 17.81 15.66 5.45
CA ALA A 138 16.54 15.31 4.82
C ALA A 138 15.84 14.16 5.54
N THR A 139 16.59 13.10 5.89
CA THR A 139 16.06 11.94 6.64
C THR A 139 15.60 12.35 8.04
N THR A 140 16.36 13.20 8.73
CA THR A 140 15.99 13.73 10.05
C THR A 140 14.73 14.58 9.97
N ASN A 141 14.61 15.43 8.94
CA ASN A 141 13.46 16.29 8.76
C ASN A 141 12.18 15.49 8.44
N ILE A 142 12.25 14.53 7.52
CA ILE A 142 11.09 13.68 7.22
C ILE A 142 10.70 12.85 8.44
N LYS A 143 11.65 12.28 9.18
CA LYS A 143 11.36 11.56 10.43
C LYS A 143 10.60 12.42 11.44
N LYS A 144 11.12 13.62 11.73
CA LYS A 144 10.46 14.59 12.63
C LYS A 144 9.05 14.94 12.15
N THR A 145 8.87 15.05 10.84
CA THR A 145 7.59 15.38 10.21
C THR A 145 6.59 14.22 10.29
N VAL A 146 7.00 12.98 10.01
CA VAL A 146 6.08 11.82 10.00
C VAL A 146 5.74 11.32 11.39
N LYS A 147 6.63 11.50 12.37
CA LYS A 147 6.42 11.01 13.75
C LYS A 147 5.06 11.39 14.35
N PRO A 148 4.58 12.66 14.30
CA PRO A 148 3.27 13.00 14.83
C PRO A 148 2.07 12.49 14.00
N TYR A 149 2.28 11.99 12.78
CA TYR A 149 1.17 11.60 11.91
C TYR A 149 0.48 10.33 12.34
N ASN A 150 1.14 9.43 13.10
CA ASN A 150 0.43 8.29 13.69
C ASN A 150 -0.73 8.77 14.57
N THR A 151 -0.51 9.80 15.41
CA THR A 151 -1.51 10.40 16.28
C THR A 151 -2.52 11.21 15.45
N LYS A 152 -2.06 12.03 14.49
CA LYS A 152 -2.98 12.79 13.62
C LYS A 152 -3.97 11.89 12.87
N PHE A 153 -3.49 10.76 12.33
CA PHE A 153 -4.37 9.78 11.69
C PHE A 153 -5.28 9.10 12.73
N ASN A 154 -4.76 8.70 13.88
CA ASN A 154 -5.57 8.09 14.95
C ASN A 154 -6.70 9.01 15.45
N ASP A 155 -6.44 10.32 15.45
CA ASP A 155 -7.36 11.35 15.93
C ASP A 155 -8.33 11.83 14.84
N LEU A 156 -8.26 11.28 13.62
CA LEU A 156 -9.25 11.58 12.59
C LEU A 156 -10.66 11.27 13.11
N PRO A 157 -11.58 12.24 13.02
CA PRO A 157 -12.95 12.05 13.49
C PRO A 157 -13.64 11.03 12.60
N ILE A 158 -14.32 10.07 13.22
CA ILE A 158 -15.23 9.16 12.52
C ILE A 158 -16.63 9.74 12.66
N PRO A 159 -17.32 10.02 11.54
CA PRO A 159 -18.68 10.54 11.59
C PRO A 159 -19.62 9.62 12.36
N LYS A 160 -20.52 10.21 13.14
CA LYS A 160 -21.57 9.47 13.86
C LYS A 160 -22.73 9.14 12.92
N ASN A 161 -23.53 8.15 13.28
CA ASN A 161 -24.72 7.71 12.52
C ASN A 161 -24.42 7.05 11.17
N LEU A 162 -23.24 6.44 11.02
CA LEU A 162 -22.93 5.63 9.85
C LEU A 162 -23.51 4.21 10.02
N PRO A 163 -23.82 3.51 8.91
CA PRO A 163 -24.09 2.09 8.97
C PRO A 163 -22.93 1.36 9.66
N PRO A 164 -23.17 0.38 10.55
CA PRO A 164 -22.12 -0.26 11.35
C PRO A 164 -20.95 -0.83 10.52
N GLU A 165 -21.25 -1.31 9.32
CA GLU A 165 -20.22 -1.81 8.40
C GLU A 165 -19.31 -0.71 7.85
N VAL A 166 -19.87 0.46 7.53
CA VAL A 166 -19.12 1.63 7.03
C VAL A 166 -18.27 2.21 8.16
N GLU A 167 -18.85 2.35 9.36
CA GLU A 167 -18.12 2.82 10.55
C GLU A 167 -16.91 1.92 10.87
N LYS A 168 -17.09 0.59 10.80
CA LYS A 168 -16.02 -0.39 10.98
C LYS A 168 -14.93 -0.24 9.93
N LEU A 169 -15.28 -0.02 8.66
CA LEU A 169 -14.32 0.19 7.57
C LEU A 169 -13.52 1.48 7.78
N LEU A 170 -14.16 2.60 8.12
CA LEU A 170 -13.48 3.86 8.41
C LEU A 170 -12.58 3.77 9.65
N THR A 171 -13.05 3.11 10.71
CA THR A 171 -12.24 2.85 11.92
C THR A 171 -10.99 2.04 11.61
N SER A 172 -11.16 1.00 10.81
CA SER A 172 -10.05 0.13 10.39
C SER A 172 -9.08 0.86 9.45
N SER A 173 -9.61 1.68 8.51
CA SER A 173 -8.81 2.52 7.62
C SER A 173 -7.95 3.50 8.43
N ARG A 174 -8.55 4.19 9.39
CA ARG A 174 -7.88 5.10 10.32
C ARG A 174 -6.75 4.39 11.09
N SER A 175 -7.04 3.21 11.64
CA SER A 175 -6.07 2.40 12.38
C SER A 175 -4.89 1.96 11.52
N ASP A 176 -5.15 1.52 10.30
CA ASP A 176 -4.10 1.10 9.36
C ASP A 176 -3.23 2.28 8.94
N LEU A 177 -3.83 3.43 8.61
CA LEU A 177 -3.07 4.64 8.26
C LEU A 177 -2.23 5.13 9.45
N SER A 178 -2.79 5.17 10.65
CA SER A 178 -2.02 5.49 11.86
C SER A 178 -0.83 4.54 12.06
N THR A 179 -1.06 3.24 11.89
CA THR A 179 -0.01 2.21 11.98
C THR A 179 1.06 2.39 10.91
N ALA A 180 0.67 2.73 9.68
CA ALA A 180 1.61 2.99 8.60
C ALA A 180 2.61 4.09 8.96
N TYR A 181 2.15 5.18 9.57
CA TYR A 181 3.00 6.30 9.96
C TYR A 181 3.89 6.00 11.16
N TYR A 182 3.41 5.19 12.10
CA TYR A 182 4.24 4.64 13.16
C TYR A 182 5.38 3.77 12.60
N VAL A 183 5.09 2.95 11.59
CA VAL A 183 6.09 2.10 10.94
C VAL A 183 7.03 2.94 10.05
N LYS A 184 6.56 4.00 9.39
CA LYS A 184 7.43 4.95 8.66
C LYS A 184 8.46 5.62 9.56
N ASP A 185 8.09 6.03 10.78
CA ASP A 185 9.04 6.57 11.76
C ASP A 185 10.18 5.57 12.04
N LYS A 186 9.85 4.29 12.24
CA LYS A 186 10.83 3.20 12.40
C LYS A 186 11.71 2.99 11.16
N ALA A 187 11.13 3.11 9.97
CA ALA A 187 11.89 3.04 8.73
C ALA A 187 12.94 4.15 8.70
N PHE A 188 12.55 5.41 8.94
CA PHE A 188 13.52 6.52 8.95
C PHE A 188 14.53 6.42 10.09
N ASP A 189 14.18 5.81 11.22
CA ASP A 189 15.16 5.44 12.25
C ASP A 189 16.24 4.49 11.73
N ALA A 190 15.85 3.46 10.98
CA ALA A 190 16.79 2.54 10.36
C ALA A 190 17.63 3.23 9.26
N ALA A 191 17.01 4.14 8.49
CA ALA A 191 17.72 4.93 7.48
C ALA A 191 18.80 5.82 8.12
N LEU A 192 18.52 6.50 9.23
CA LEU A 192 19.52 7.29 9.95
C LEU A 192 20.67 6.42 10.47
N LYS A 193 20.37 5.26 11.06
CA LYS A 193 21.40 4.31 11.51
C LYS A 193 22.30 3.86 10.36
N TYR A 194 21.72 3.58 9.20
CA TYR A 194 22.48 3.23 8.00
C TYR A 194 23.39 4.39 7.56
N LEU A 195 22.92 5.64 7.60
CA LEU A 195 23.75 6.80 7.27
C LEU A 195 24.93 6.96 8.26
N ASP A 196 24.73 6.63 9.54
CA ASP A 196 25.77 6.70 10.57
C ASP A 196 26.84 5.60 10.43
N ASN A 197 26.43 4.36 10.15
CA ASN A 197 27.30 3.19 10.31
C ASN A 197 27.52 2.38 9.03
N GLN A 198 26.78 2.68 7.96
CA GLN A 198 26.82 2.03 6.65
C GLN A 198 26.63 0.50 6.67
N LYS A 199 25.97 -0.04 7.71
CA LYS A 199 25.72 -1.48 7.83
C LYS A 199 24.58 -1.92 6.92
N PRO A 200 24.79 -2.90 6.03
CA PRO A 200 23.73 -3.40 5.15
C PRO A 200 22.46 -3.88 5.88
N SER A 201 22.60 -4.35 7.13
CA SER A 201 21.46 -4.75 7.97
C SER A 201 20.50 -3.61 8.28
N ASP A 202 21.01 -2.39 8.46
CA ASP A 202 20.15 -1.21 8.74
C ASP A 202 19.41 -0.75 7.49
N LEU A 203 20.05 -0.84 6.31
CA LEU A 203 19.39 -0.60 5.02
C LEU A 203 18.30 -1.65 4.74
N GLN A 204 18.58 -2.92 5.02
CA GLN A 204 17.59 -4.00 4.89
C GLN A 204 16.40 -3.76 5.82
N LYS A 205 16.65 -3.33 7.07
CA LYS A 205 15.60 -2.98 8.01
C LYS A 205 14.78 -1.78 7.55
N PHE A 206 15.41 -0.73 7.00
CA PHE A 206 14.69 0.39 6.39
C PHE A 206 13.71 -0.10 5.31
N LYS A 207 14.17 -0.98 4.42
CA LYS A 207 13.36 -1.56 3.36
C LYS A 207 12.17 -2.33 3.92
N GLU A 208 12.41 -3.24 4.86
CA GLU A 208 11.36 -4.07 5.47
C GLU A 208 10.27 -3.23 6.17
N GLU A 209 10.69 -2.24 6.96
CA GLU A 209 9.76 -1.34 7.65
C GLU A 209 9.03 -0.45 6.63
N ASN A 210 9.70 0.07 5.61
CA ASN A 210 9.06 0.86 4.57
C ASN A 210 8.03 0.04 3.77
N ASP A 211 8.35 -1.20 3.39
CA ASP A 211 7.42 -2.12 2.70
C ASP A 211 6.23 -2.49 3.61
N SER A 212 6.48 -2.67 4.91
CA SER A 212 5.43 -2.85 5.92
C SER A 212 4.50 -1.64 5.99
N ALA A 213 5.06 -0.43 6.08
CA ALA A 213 4.28 0.81 6.07
C ALA A 213 3.44 0.95 4.79
N GLN A 214 4.00 0.65 3.62
CA GLN A 214 3.26 0.68 2.35
C GLN A 214 2.07 -0.29 2.35
N ARG A 215 2.23 -1.50 2.90
CA ARG A 215 1.12 -2.45 3.05
C ARG A 215 0.00 -1.90 3.92
N PHE A 216 0.34 -1.22 5.02
CA PHE A 216 -0.66 -0.56 5.86
C PHE A 216 -1.35 0.61 5.14
N ILE A 217 -0.62 1.44 4.38
CA ILE A 217 -1.23 2.51 3.56
C ILE A 217 -2.22 1.91 2.56
N ILE A 218 -1.80 0.91 1.79
CA ILE A 218 -2.65 0.25 0.79
C ILE A 218 -3.88 -0.36 1.45
N SER A 219 -3.71 -1.05 2.59
CA SER A 219 -4.80 -1.63 3.36
C SER A 219 -5.78 -0.54 3.86
N GLY A 220 -5.26 0.56 4.40
CA GLY A 220 -6.06 1.67 4.89
C GLY A 220 -6.86 2.36 3.79
N VAL A 221 -6.21 2.65 2.65
CA VAL A 221 -6.86 3.24 1.47
C VAL A 221 -7.91 2.29 0.91
N ARG A 222 -7.60 0.98 0.77
CA ARG A 222 -8.58 -0.01 0.28
C ARG A 222 -9.84 -0.02 1.13
N LYS A 223 -9.72 -0.01 2.46
CA LYS A 223 -10.90 0.02 3.36
C LYS A 223 -11.71 1.31 3.23
N LEU A 224 -11.05 2.44 2.98
CA LEU A 224 -11.74 3.70 2.67
C LEU A 224 -12.50 3.61 1.33
N LEU A 225 -11.90 3.00 0.31
CA LEU A 225 -12.55 2.77 -0.98
C LEU A 225 -13.76 1.82 -0.85
N GLU A 226 -13.64 0.73 -0.09
CA GLU A 226 -14.75 -0.17 0.23
C GLU A 226 -15.88 0.56 0.98
N ALA A 227 -15.55 1.49 1.89
CA ALA A 227 -16.54 2.31 2.59
C ALA A 227 -17.31 3.22 1.63
N LYS A 228 -16.61 3.83 0.65
CA LYS A 228 -17.22 4.66 -0.41
C LYS A 228 -18.16 3.85 -1.29
N GLU A 229 -17.74 2.66 -1.72
CA GLU A 229 -18.56 1.76 -2.52
C GLU A 229 -19.86 1.38 -1.79
N LYS A 230 -19.78 1.06 -0.49
CA LYS A 230 -20.96 0.71 0.33
C LYS A 230 -21.98 1.82 0.49
N VAL A 231 -21.55 3.09 0.40
CA VAL A 231 -22.48 4.24 0.44
C VAL A 231 -22.91 4.70 -0.96
N GLY A 232 -22.51 4.00 -2.01
CA GLY A 232 -22.87 4.31 -3.41
C GLY A 232 -22.15 5.53 -3.97
N LEU A 233 -20.94 5.83 -3.49
CA LEU A 233 -20.07 6.84 -4.10
C LEU A 233 -19.25 6.18 -5.22
N GLU A 234 -19.38 6.67 -6.45
CA GLU A 234 -18.57 6.20 -7.57
C GLU A 234 -17.11 6.63 -7.42
N PHE A 235 -16.20 5.76 -7.89
CA PHE A 235 -14.81 6.12 -8.11
C PHE A 235 -14.75 7.06 -9.32
N ALA A 236 -14.85 8.36 -9.10
CA ALA A 236 -14.52 9.30 -10.17
C ALA A 236 -13.06 9.05 -10.57
N PRO A 237 -12.75 8.67 -11.82
CA PRO A 237 -11.36 8.66 -12.27
C PRO A 237 -10.88 10.11 -12.17
N ASN A 238 -9.82 10.33 -11.37
CA ASN A 238 -9.18 11.64 -11.24
C ASN A 238 -8.97 12.22 -12.64
N LYS A 239 -9.63 13.35 -12.92
CA LYS A 239 -9.40 14.14 -14.15
C LYS A 239 -8.07 14.87 -14.06
#